data_AF-A0A3S1B9G7-F1
#
_entry.id   AF-A0A3S1B9G7-F1
#
_cell.length_a   1.000
_cell.length_b   1.000
_cell.length_c   1.000
_cell.angle_alpha   90.00
_cell.angle_beta   90.00
_cell.angle_gamma   90.00
#
_symmetry.space_group_name_H-M   'P 1'
#
loop_
_entity.id
_entity.type
_entity.pdbx_description
1 polymer ?
#
loop_
_entity_poly.entity_id
_entity_poly.type
_entity_poly.pdbx_seq_one_letter_code
_entity_poly.pdbx_strand_id
1 'polypeptide(L)' 'MKLRIADCRSYYYSDVMLVCDDRDDHPIYKSTPSFIADVLSPSTATADQRTRWLAYQAISSLRYYRWMSSGCTPGC' A
#
# COMPACT_ATOMS: atom_id res chain seq x y z
N MET A 1 2.39 10.60 1.51
CA MET A 1 3.69 9.92 1.74
C MET A 1 3.91 8.88 0.65
N LYS A 2 5.13 8.66 0.14
CA LYS A 2 5.40 7.64 -0.90
C LYS A 2 5.90 6.33 -0.28
N LEU A 3 5.48 5.19 -0.84
CA LEU A 3 6.07 3.89 -0.57
C LEU A 3 7.06 3.55 -1.67
N ARG A 4 8.33 3.32 -1.31
CA ARG A 4 9.38 2.86 -2.22
C ARG A 4 9.52 1.35 -2.13
N ILE A 5 9.41 0.67 -3.28
CA ILE A 5 9.76 -0.75 -3.41
C ILE A 5 11.23 -0.84 -3.80
N ALA A 6 12.07 -1.35 -2.90
CA ALA A 6 13.52 -1.39 -3.07
C ALA A 6 13.94 -2.13 -4.35
N ASP A 7 13.33 -3.29 -4.61
CA ASP A 7 13.73 -4.19 -5.69
C ASP A 7 13.24 -3.74 -7.08
N CYS A 8 12.19 -2.92 -7.15
CA CYS A 8 11.57 -2.53 -8.43
C CYS A 8 11.76 -1.07 -8.81
N ARG A 9 12.55 -0.28 -8.05
CA ARG A 9 12.67 1.19 -8.19
C ARG A 9 11.32 1.91 -8.40
N SER A 10 10.26 1.32 -7.85
CA SER A 10 8.88 1.75 -8.06
C SER A 10 8.37 2.49 -6.83
N TYR A 11 7.49 3.47 -7.06
CA TYR A 11 6.90 4.27 -6.01
C TYR A 11 5.38 4.18 -6.09
N TYR A 12 4.75 3.88 -4.96
CA TYR A 12 3.30 3.81 -4.83
C TYR A 12 2.81 4.83 -3.81
N TYR A 13 1.59 5.31 -4.01
CA TYR A 13 0.86 6.06 -3.01
C TYR A 13 -0.22 5.15 -2.44
N SER A 14 -0.10 4.90 -1.14
CA SER A 14 -1.13 4.24 -0.35
C SER A 14 -1.96 5.27 0.40
N ASP A 15 -3.24 4.98 0.64
CA ASP A 15 -4.10 5.86 1.42
C ASP A 15 -3.68 5.87 2.90
N VAL A 16 -3.36 4.69 3.44
CA VAL A 16 -2.86 4.51 4.79
C VAL A 16 -1.62 3.63 4.78
N MET A 17 -0.60 4.05 5.52
CA MET A 17 0.63 3.30 5.72
C MET A 17 1.15 3.51 7.14
N LEU A 18 1.43 2.41 7.82
CA LEU A 18 2.08 2.39 9.12
C LEU A 18 3.51 1.90 8.95
N VAL A 19 4.45 2.65 9.52
CA VAL A 19 5.87 2.28 9.58
C VAL A 19 6.24 2.22 11.06
N CYS A 20 6.76 1.07 11.48
CA CYS A 20 7.20 0.86 12.86
C CYS A 20 8.73 0.86 13.02
N ASP A 21 9.48 0.85 11.91
CA ASP A 21 10.93 0.90 11.94
C ASP A 21 11.39 2.37 12.02
N ASP A 22 11.91 2.77 13.18
CA ASP A 22 12.38 4.14 13.41
C ASP A 22 13.57 4.53 12.52
N ARG A 23 14.24 3.54 11.91
CA ARG A 23 15.35 3.77 10.96
C ARG A 23 14.86 4.15 9.56
N ASP A 24 13.59 3.92 9.26
CA ASP A 24 12.97 4.35 8.00
C ASP A 24 12.50 5.80 8.14
N ASP A 25 13.47 6.69 8.31
CA ASP A 25 13.29 8.10 8.69
C ASP A 25 13.23 9.05 7.48
N HIS A 26 13.38 8.51 6.26
CA HIS A 26 13.49 9.32 5.06
C HIS A 26 12.27 10.27 4.91
N PRO A 27 12.49 11.56 4.58
CA PRO A 27 11.45 12.59 4.68
C PRO A 27 10.36 12.50 3.59
N ILE A 28 10.66 11.87 2.45
CA ILE A 28 9.80 11.89 1.25
C ILE A 28 9.12 10.54 0.99
N TYR A 29 9.75 9.45 1.40
CA TYR A 29 9.27 8.09 1.14
C TYR A 29 9.60 7.19 2.32
N LYS A 30 8.83 6.11 2.45
CA LYS A 30 9.08 5.00 3.36
C LYS A 30 9.36 3.75 2.56
N SER A 31 10.10 2.82 3.12
CA SER A 31 10.54 1.59 2.47
C SER A 31 10.30 0.32 3.28
N THR A 32 9.90 0.46 4.55
CA THR A 32 9.66 -0.64 5.48
C THR A 32 8.27 -0.60 6.14
N PRO A 33 7.17 -0.52 5.36
CA PRO A 33 5.84 -0.48 5.91
C PRO A 33 5.52 -1.78 6.65
N SER A 34 4.92 -1.65 7.83
CA SER A 34 4.40 -2.79 8.61
C SER A 34 2.94 -3.08 8.28
N PHE A 35 2.18 -2.06 7.87
CA PHE A 35 0.79 -2.19 7.43
C PHE A 35 0.49 -1.18 6.33
N ILE A 36 -0.29 -1.62 5.33
CA ILE A 36 -0.82 -0.76 4.27
C ILE A 36 -2.32 -0.99 4.17
N ALA A 37 -3.10 0.07 4.00
CA ALA A 37 -4.49 -0.02 3.61
C ALA A 37 -4.85 0.98 2.52
N ASP A 38 -5.53 0.49 1.48
CA ASP A 38 -5.88 1.24 0.29
C ASP A 38 -7.39 1.24 0.07
N VAL A 39 -7.94 2.40 -0.26
CA VAL A 39 -9.32 2.57 -0.69
C VAL A 39 -9.42 2.27 -2.18
N LEU A 40 -10.21 1.27 -2.50
CA LEU A 40 -10.55 0.93 -3.88
C LEU A 40 -11.51 1.99 -4.43
N SER A 41 -11.09 2.61 -5.52
CA SER A 41 -11.98 3.36 -6.39
C SER A 41 -12.65 2.42 -7.39
N PRO A 42 -13.98 2.54 -7.63
CA PRO A 42 -14.69 1.76 -8.64
C PRO A 42 -14.12 1.88 -10.05
N SER A 43 -13.35 2.93 -10.34
CA SER A 43 -12.84 3.26 -11.68
C SER A 43 -11.41 2.76 -11.99
N THR A 44 -10.63 2.29 -11.00
CA THR A 44 -9.25 1.80 -11.19
C THR A 44 -9.09 0.28 -11.05
N ALA A 45 -10.17 -0.46 -11.29
CA ALA A 45 -10.60 -1.55 -10.42
C ALA A 45 -9.98 -2.96 -10.57
N THR A 46 -8.90 -3.22 -11.31
CA THR A 46 -8.30 -4.58 -11.24
C THR A 46 -6.84 -4.70 -11.63
N ALA A 47 -6.42 -4.11 -12.75
CA ALA A 47 -5.04 -4.23 -13.22
C ALA A 47 -4.04 -3.52 -12.27
N ASP A 48 -4.40 -2.35 -11.76
CA ASP A 48 -3.60 -1.61 -10.77
C ASP A 48 -3.50 -2.38 -9.44
N GLN A 49 -4.61 -2.98 -8.99
CA GLN A 49 -4.64 -3.78 -7.76
C GLN A 49 -3.71 -4.99 -7.82
N ARG A 50 -3.76 -5.75 -8.92
CA ARG A 50 -2.87 -6.91 -9.11
C ARG A 50 -1.41 -6.51 -9.10
N THR A 51 -1.07 -5.39 -9.76
CA THR A 51 0.30 -4.87 -9.84
C THR A 51 0.80 -4.44 -8.45
N ARG A 52 -0.01 -3.68 -7.70
CA ARG A 52 0.31 -3.28 -6.33
C ARG A 52 0.45 -4.47 -5.41
N TRP A 53 -0.45 -5.44 -5.50
CA TRP A 53 -0.40 -6.66 -4.68
C TRP A 53 0.90 -7.43 -4.88
N LEU A 54 1.31 -7.68 -6.13
CA LEU A 54 2.57 -8.35 -6.42
C LEU A 54 3.78 -7.58 -5.89
N ALA A 55 3.76 -6.24 -5.99
CA ALA A 55 4.82 -5.40 -5.44
C ALA A 55 4.86 -5.44 -3.90
N TYR A 56 3.71 -5.44 -3.24
CA TYR A 56 3.61 -5.44 -1.78
C TYR A 56 4.01 -6.78 -1.17
N GLN A 57 3.75 -7.89 -1.87
CA GLN A 57 4.21 -9.22 -1.49
C GLN A 57 5.75 -9.33 -1.39
N ALA A 58 6.49 -8.50 -2.13
CA ALA A 58 7.95 -8.49 -2.06
C ALA A 58 8.51 -7.72 -0.84
N ILE A 59 7.65 -7.02 -0.09
CA ILE A 59 8.09 -6.21 1.06
C ILE A 59 8.19 -7.11 2.30
N SER A 60 9.41 -7.43 2.72
CA SER A 60 9.67 -8.31 3.88
C SER A 60 9.17 -7.76 5.22
N SER A 61 9.02 -6.45 5.35
CA SER A 61 8.53 -5.79 6.58
C SER A 61 7.00 -5.75 6.66
N LEU A 62 6.29 -5.99 5.55
CA LEU A 62 4.84 -5.87 5.50
C LEU A 62 4.18 -7.06 6.19
N ARG A 63 3.46 -6.78 7.28
CA ARG A 63 2.78 -7.81 8.09
C ARG A 63 1.32 -7.96 7.74
N TYR A 64 0.67 -6.83 7.43
CA TYR A 64 -0.76 -6.78 7.18
C TYR A 64 -1.06 -5.89 5.97
N TYR A 65 -2.04 -6.30 5.18
CA TYR A 65 -2.52 -5.52 4.05
C TYR A 65 -4.04 -5.58 3.95
N ARG A 66 -4.69 -4.46 3.67
CA ARG A 66 -6.16 -4.40 3.54
C ARG A 66 -6.63 -3.50 2.41
N TRP A 67 -7.46 -4.06 1.54
CA TRP A 67 -8.29 -3.28 0.62
C TRP A 67 -9.59 -2.85 1.31
N MET A 68 -9.98 -1.59 1.12
CA MET A 68 -11.22 -1.00 1.61
C MET A 68 -12.05 -0.60 0.40
N SER A 69 -13.26 -1.14 0.27
CA SER A 69 -14.21 -0.63 -0.74
C SER A 69 -14.91 0.60 -0.19
N SER A 70 -14.93 1.69 -0.96
CA SER A 70 -15.74 2.88 -0.66
C SER A 70 -17.20 2.73 -1.11
N GLY A 71 -17.53 1.64 -1.82
CA GLY A 71 -18.87 1.39 -2.30
C GLY A 71 -19.84 1.13 -1.16
N CYS A 72 -21.00 1.79 -1.20
CA CYS A 72 -22.13 1.47 -0.35
C CYS A 72 -22.74 0.16 -0.88
N THR A 73 -22.48 -0.97 -0.22
CA THR A 73 -23.27 -2.18 -0.48
C THR A 73 -24.70 -1.91 -0.04
N PRO A 74 -25.72 -2.11 -0.91
CA PRO A 74 -27.10 -1.96 -0.49
C PRO A 74 -27.40 -2.99 0.61
N GLY A 75 -27.78 -2.54 1.82
CA GLY A 75 -28.26 -3.42 2.89
C GLY A 75 -27.55 -3.36 4.26
N CYS A 76 -26.84 -2.28 4.59
CA CYS A 76 -26.55 -1.95 6.00
C CYS A 76 -27.72 -1.21 6.64
#